data_AF-A0A958ZLB9-F1
#
_entry.id   AF-A0A958ZLB9-F1
#
_cell.length_a   1.000
_cell.length_b   1.000
_cell.length_c   1.000
_cell.angle_alpha   90.00
_cell.angle_beta   90.00
_cell.angle_gamma   90.00
#
_symmetry.space_group_name_H-M   'P 1'
#
loop_
_entity.id
_entity.type
_entity.pdbx_description
1 polymer ?
#
loop_
_entity_poly.entity_id
_entity_poly.type
_entity_poly.pdbx_seq_one_letter_code
_entity_poly.pdbx_strand_id
1 'polypeptide(L)'
;LAKKADKVLICDTDLLETKVYSEEYYGGFVDPLLEKAALENTYDLYFLTYIDTPWEADDLRDKPDERLEMFNAFESALKKYNRPYMLLKGDKKTRLKIAVEAIDNLLKNRTDLDSFSDCLADLDLHFLHHNTDPTDYSM
;
A
#
# COMPACT_ATOMS: atom_id res chain seq x y z
N LEU A 1 10.37 -1.78 6.26
CA LEU A 1 9.51 -0.67 5.82
C LEU A 1 8.32 -0.51 6.75
N ALA A 2 7.46 -1.52 6.92
CA ALA A 2 6.32 -1.46 7.86
C ALA A 2 6.69 -1.00 9.29
N LYS A 3 7.74 -1.58 9.90
CA LYS A 3 8.23 -1.17 11.23
C LYS A 3 8.75 0.28 11.34
N LYS A 4 8.91 0.96 10.22
CA LYS A 4 9.40 2.35 10.14
C LYS A 4 8.37 3.30 9.53
N ALA A 5 7.16 2.81 9.27
CA ALA A 5 6.07 3.65 8.79
C ALA A 5 5.61 4.58 9.92
N ASP A 6 5.25 5.81 9.57
CA ASP A 6 4.67 6.76 10.51
C ASP A 6 3.20 6.94 10.12
N LYS A 7 2.33 6.20 10.81
CA LYS A 7 0.85 6.15 10.65
C LYS A 7 0.35 5.56 9.33
N VAL A 8 1.08 5.72 8.24
CA VAL A 8 0.70 5.24 6.91
C VAL A 8 1.85 4.52 6.21
N LEU A 9 1.54 3.40 5.57
CA LEU A 9 2.43 2.69 4.65
C LEU A 9 1.76 2.63 3.28
N ILE A 10 2.43 3.16 2.26
CA ILE A 10 2.00 3.05 0.86
C ILE A 10 2.82 1.93 0.22
N CYS A 11 2.13 0.98 -0.41
CA CYS A 11 2.74 -0.16 -1.08
C CYS A 11 2.48 -0.10 -2.59
N ASP A 12 3.52 -0.38 -3.36
CA ASP A 12 3.51 -0.52 -4.82
C ASP A 12 4.33 -1.78 -5.12
N THR A 13 3.77 -2.94 -5.47
CA THR A 13 2.38 -3.35 -5.70
C THR A 13 1.87 -4.28 -4.58
N ASP A 14 0.92 -5.19 -4.84
CA ASP A 14 0.44 -6.20 -3.88
C ASP A 14 0.30 -7.65 -4.41
N LEU A 15 0.01 -8.58 -3.50
CA LEU A 15 -0.14 -10.01 -3.81
C LEU A 15 -1.42 -10.37 -4.57
N LEU A 16 -2.52 -9.66 -4.35
CA LEU A 16 -3.75 -9.82 -5.12
C LEU A 16 -3.54 -9.39 -6.57
N GLU A 17 -2.78 -8.32 -6.81
CA GLU A 17 -2.36 -7.94 -8.16
C GLU A 17 -1.57 -9.06 -8.83
N THR A 18 -0.57 -9.61 -8.14
CA THR A 18 0.24 -10.74 -8.65
C THR A 18 -0.63 -11.96 -8.97
N LYS A 19 -1.61 -12.26 -8.11
CA LYS A 19 -2.59 -13.32 -8.35
C LYS A 19 -3.40 -13.08 -9.63
N VAL A 20 -3.94 -11.88 -9.83
CA VAL A 20 -4.73 -11.55 -11.03
C VAL A 20 -3.90 -11.66 -12.29
N TYR A 21 -2.65 -11.17 -12.28
CA TYR A 21 -1.75 -11.38 -13.42
C TYR A 21 -1.51 -12.87 -13.72
N SER A 22 -1.32 -13.70 -12.68
CA SER A 22 -1.18 -15.14 -12.88
C SER A 22 -2.42 -15.74 -13.56
N GLU A 23 -3.62 -15.37 -13.10
CA GLU A 23 -4.88 -15.82 -13.71
C GLU A 23 -4.97 -15.43 -15.18
N GLU A 24 -4.72 -14.16 -15.51
CA GLU A 24 -4.89 -13.64 -16.86
C GLU A 24 -3.82 -14.16 -17.84
N TYR A 25 -2.58 -14.33 -17.40
CA TYR A 25 -1.48 -14.77 -18.28
C TYR A 25 -1.38 -16.28 -18.45
N TYR A 26 -1.84 -17.07 -17.47
CA TYR A 26 -1.69 -18.53 -17.46
C TYR A 26 -3.02 -19.28 -17.55
N GLY A 27 -4.03 -18.68 -18.19
CA GLY A 27 -5.29 -19.36 -18.50
C GLY A 27 -6.09 -19.76 -17.25
N GLY A 28 -6.10 -18.90 -16.24
CA GLY A 28 -6.77 -19.10 -14.95
C GLY A 28 -5.93 -19.84 -13.91
N PHE A 29 -4.67 -20.17 -14.20
CA PHE A 29 -3.80 -20.82 -13.23
C PHE A 29 -3.27 -19.83 -12.17
N VAL A 30 -3.32 -20.25 -10.91
CA VAL A 30 -2.67 -19.58 -9.77
C VAL A 30 -2.01 -20.65 -8.92
N ASP A 31 -0.76 -20.41 -8.50
CA ASP A 31 -0.13 -21.27 -7.51
C ASP A 31 -0.90 -21.22 -6.17
N PRO A 32 -1.21 -22.36 -5.53
CA PRO A 32 -1.98 -22.38 -4.28
C PRO A 32 -1.37 -21.56 -3.14
N LEU A 33 -0.04 -21.44 -3.08
CA LEU A 33 0.64 -20.60 -2.08
C LEU A 33 0.41 -19.12 -2.36
N LEU A 34 0.48 -18.71 -3.63
CA LEU A 34 0.17 -17.35 -4.06
C LEU A 34 -1.29 -17.01 -3.78
N GLU A 35 -2.21 -17.91 -4.14
CA GLU A 35 -3.64 -17.70 -3.89
C GLU A 35 -3.91 -17.48 -2.41
N LYS A 36 -3.40 -18.37 -1.55
CA LYS A 36 -3.54 -18.24 -0.10
C LYS A 36 -2.99 -16.91 0.39
N ALA A 37 -1.75 -16.57 0.04
CA ALA A 37 -1.09 -15.35 0.51
C ALA A 37 -1.80 -14.07 0.03
N ALA A 38 -2.30 -14.06 -1.21
CA ALA A 38 -3.06 -12.94 -1.77
C ALA A 38 -4.41 -12.71 -1.06
N LEU A 39 -5.07 -13.78 -0.61
CA LEU A 39 -6.36 -13.69 0.09
C LEU A 39 -6.20 -13.35 1.57
N GLU A 40 -5.11 -13.80 2.20
CA GLU A 40 -4.78 -13.45 3.60
C GLU A 40 -4.26 -12.01 3.72
N ASN A 41 -3.56 -11.51 2.70
CA ASN A 41 -3.04 -10.14 2.70
C ASN A 41 -4.15 -9.12 2.41
N THR A 42 -4.23 -8.08 3.24
CA THR A 42 -5.26 -7.04 3.16
C THR A 42 -4.67 -5.66 3.39
N TYR A 43 -5.23 -4.66 2.72
CA TYR A 43 -4.95 -3.25 2.96
C TYR A 43 -6.25 -2.52 3.33
N ASP A 44 -6.11 -1.39 4.03
CA ASP A 44 -7.24 -0.55 4.40
C ASP A 44 -7.91 0.10 3.18
N LEU A 45 -7.14 0.40 2.14
CA LEU A 45 -7.60 1.03 0.92
C LEU A 45 -6.70 0.66 -0.26
N TYR A 46 -7.33 0.28 -1.37
CA TYR A 46 -6.68 0.05 -2.66
C TYR A 46 -6.97 1.22 -3.60
N PHE A 47 -5.98 1.67 -4.36
CA PHE A 47 -6.18 2.64 -5.43
C PHE A 47 -6.17 1.93 -6.79
N LEU A 48 -7.33 1.82 -7.42
CA LEU A 48 -7.44 1.23 -8.76
C LEU A 48 -7.27 2.34 -9.80
N THR A 49 -6.20 2.29 -10.59
CA THR A 49 -5.92 3.32 -11.60
C THR A 49 -6.62 3.03 -12.92
N TYR A 50 -7.35 4.00 -13.46
CA TYR A 50 -8.04 3.85 -14.73
C TYR A 50 -7.08 3.98 -15.93
N ILE A 51 -7.49 3.42 -17.06
CA ILE A 51 -6.67 3.27 -18.28
C ILE A 51 -6.57 4.53 -19.14
N ASP A 52 -7.10 5.67 -18.69
CA ASP A 52 -7.10 6.93 -19.45
C ASP A 52 -5.74 7.64 -19.49
N THR A 53 -4.70 7.08 -18.84
CA THR A 53 -3.32 7.50 -19.08
C THR A 53 -2.87 7.02 -20.47
N PRO A 54 -2.17 7.87 -21.26
CA PRO A 54 -1.53 7.43 -22.49
C PRO A 54 -0.68 6.18 -22.27
N TRP A 55 -0.80 5.22 -23.17
CA TRP A 55 0.11 4.08 -23.15
C TRP A 55 1.47 4.54 -23.70
N GLU A 56 2.54 4.09 -23.05
CA GLU A 56 3.91 4.31 -23.50
C GLU A 56 4.55 2.92 -23.62
N ALA A 57 5.36 2.70 -24.65
CA ALA A 57 6.09 1.43 -24.75
C ALA A 57 7.22 1.42 -23.72
N ASP A 58 7.37 0.32 -22.99
CA ASP A 58 8.58 0.01 -22.24
C ASP A 58 8.86 -1.50 -22.26
N ASP A 59 9.96 -1.89 -21.61
CA ASP A 59 10.42 -3.28 -21.59
C ASP A 59 9.49 -4.24 -20.82
N LEU A 60 8.50 -3.72 -20.09
CA LEU A 60 7.62 -4.49 -19.19
C LEU A 60 6.17 -4.59 -19.68
N ARG A 61 5.70 -3.63 -20.48
CA ARG A 61 4.30 -3.55 -20.95
C ARG A 61 4.14 -4.23 -22.30
N ASP A 62 3.39 -5.34 -22.34
CA ASP A 62 3.21 -6.19 -23.53
C ASP A 62 1.78 -6.21 -24.11
N LYS A 63 0.80 -5.65 -23.39
CA LYS A 63 -0.63 -5.66 -23.75
C LYS A 63 -1.26 -4.26 -23.89
N PRO A 64 -0.92 -3.48 -24.93
CA PRO A 64 -1.46 -2.12 -25.13
C PRO A 64 -2.98 -2.09 -25.39
N ASP A 65 -3.51 -3.12 -26.05
CA ASP A 65 -4.91 -3.17 -26.47
C ASP A 65 -5.82 -3.85 -25.44
N GLU A 66 -5.26 -4.59 -24.49
CA GLU A 66 -6.02 -5.36 -23.49
C GLU A 66 -6.10 -4.65 -22.12
N ARG A 67 -5.85 -3.33 -22.10
CA ARG A 67 -5.79 -2.57 -20.84
C ARG A 67 -7.13 -2.54 -20.12
N LEU A 68 -8.24 -2.50 -20.88
CA LEU A 68 -9.57 -2.44 -20.30
C LEU A 68 -9.97 -3.79 -19.70
N GLU A 69 -9.63 -4.88 -20.37
CA GLU A 69 -9.79 -6.26 -19.92
C GLU A 69 -9.04 -6.47 -18.61
N MET A 70 -7.76 -6.09 -18.57
CA MET A 70 -6.94 -6.17 -17.37
C MET A 70 -7.49 -5.30 -16.22
N PHE A 71 -7.91 -4.06 -16.53
CA PHE A 71 -8.59 -3.20 -15.53
C PHE A 71 -9.84 -3.87 -14.96
N ASN A 72 -10.67 -4.48 -15.81
CA ASN A 72 -11.89 -5.16 -15.39
C ASN A 72 -11.57 -6.41 -14.56
N ALA A 73 -10.50 -7.13 -14.87
CA ALA A 73 -10.03 -8.27 -14.08
C ALA A 73 -9.64 -7.83 -12.65
N PHE A 74 -8.83 -6.78 -12.53
CA PHE A 74 -8.49 -6.19 -11.23
C PHE A 74 -9.72 -5.70 -10.47
N GLU A 75 -10.61 -4.94 -11.11
CA GLU A 75 -11.82 -4.45 -10.46
C GLU A 75 -12.72 -5.60 -9.99
N SER A 76 -12.84 -6.65 -10.81
CA SER A 76 -13.61 -7.84 -10.47
C SER A 76 -13.01 -8.60 -9.29
N ALA A 77 -11.68 -8.70 -9.20
CA ALA A 77 -11.00 -9.30 -8.07
C ALA A 77 -11.21 -8.50 -6.78
N LEU A 78 -11.07 -7.17 -6.84
CA LEU A 78 -11.32 -6.28 -5.70
C LEU A 78 -12.76 -6.44 -5.19
N LYS A 79 -13.74 -6.45 -6.10
CA LYS A 79 -15.16 -6.70 -5.77
C LYS A 79 -15.39 -8.10 -5.18
N LYS A 80 -14.86 -9.15 -5.82
CA LYS A 80 -15.02 -10.55 -5.42
C LYS A 80 -14.52 -10.80 -3.99
N TYR A 81 -13.40 -10.17 -3.62
CA TYR A 81 -12.78 -10.35 -2.31
C TYR A 81 -13.08 -9.21 -1.33
N ASN A 82 -14.08 -8.38 -1.62
CA ASN A 82 -14.53 -7.26 -0.80
C ASN A 82 -13.38 -6.34 -0.35
N ARG A 83 -12.45 -6.04 -1.26
CA ARG A 83 -11.34 -5.12 -1.01
C ARG A 83 -11.83 -3.68 -1.16
N PRO A 84 -11.75 -2.83 -0.13
CA PRO A 84 -12.14 -1.43 -0.24
C PRO A 84 -11.24 -0.73 -1.25
N TYR A 85 -11.80 -0.15 -2.30
CA TYR A 85 -11.01 0.52 -3.32
C TYR A 85 -11.60 1.86 -3.75
N MET A 86 -10.72 2.71 -4.27
CA MET A 86 -11.06 3.98 -4.89
C MET A 86 -10.52 4.03 -6.32
N LEU A 87 -11.39 4.40 -7.26
CA LEU A 87 -11.00 4.59 -8.66
C LEU A 87 -10.25 5.92 -8.83
N LEU A 88 -9.03 5.85 -9.37
CA LEU A 88 -8.26 7.03 -9.77
C LEU A 88 -8.33 7.20 -11.28
N LYS A 89 -8.99 8.28 -11.73
CA LYS A 89 -9.23 8.60 -13.14
C LYS A 89 -8.87 10.06 -13.44
N GLY A 90 -8.52 10.37 -14.68
CA GLY A 90 -8.11 11.70 -15.13
C GLY A 90 -6.60 11.91 -15.08
N ASP A 91 -6.18 13.17 -15.08
CA ASP A 91 -4.76 13.54 -15.09
C ASP A 91 -4.05 13.29 -13.74
N LYS A 92 -2.72 13.38 -13.75
CA LYS A 92 -1.86 13.17 -12.57
C LYS A 92 -2.26 14.01 -11.36
N LYS A 93 -2.60 15.29 -11.55
CA LYS A 93 -2.94 16.22 -10.46
C LYS A 93 -4.29 15.84 -9.86
N THR A 94 -5.26 15.50 -10.70
CA THR A 94 -6.59 15.05 -10.27
C THR A 94 -6.49 13.74 -9.47
N ARG A 95 -5.75 12.74 -9.98
CA ARG A 95 -5.54 11.47 -9.28
C ARG A 95 -4.83 11.64 -7.94
N LEU A 96 -3.76 12.43 -7.90
CA LEU A 96 -3.01 12.68 -6.67
C LEU A 96 -3.88 13.37 -5.62
N LYS A 97 -4.68 14.38 -6.03
CA LYS A 97 -5.61 15.05 -5.14
C LYS A 97 -6.60 14.07 -4.49
N ILE A 98 -7.24 13.23 -5.31
CA ILE A 98 -8.19 12.22 -4.83
C ILE A 98 -7.52 11.24 -3.86
N ALA A 99 -6.32 10.75 -4.19
CA ALA A 99 -5.59 9.82 -3.35
C ALA A 99 -5.22 10.43 -1.98
N VAL A 100 -4.71 11.67 -1.97
CA VAL A 100 -4.38 12.40 -0.75
C VAL A 100 -5.64 12.62 0.11
N GLU A 101 -6.74 13.08 -0.48
CA GLU A 101 -8.00 13.29 0.25
C GLU A 101 -8.52 11.98 0.87
N ALA A 102 -8.38 10.85 0.17
CA ALA A 102 -8.78 9.55 0.69
C ALA A 102 -7.89 9.09 1.86
N ILE A 103 -6.57 9.26 1.74
CA ILE A 103 -5.62 8.93 2.82
C ILE A 103 -5.86 9.83 4.03
N ASP A 104 -6.03 11.13 3.84
CA ASP A 104 -6.31 12.08 4.93
C ASP A 104 -7.59 11.71 5.68
N ASN A 105 -8.64 11.30 4.96
CA ASN A 105 -9.88 10.84 5.56
C ASN A 105 -9.71 9.52 6.32
N LEU A 106 -8.90 8.59 5.82
CA LEU A 106 -8.58 7.35 6.52
C LEU A 106 -7.85 7.65 7.83
N LEU A 107 -6.81 8.49 7.79
CA LEU A 107 -6.01 8.85 8.96
C LEU A 107 -6.82 9.60 10.03
N LYS A 108 -7.76 10.47 9.63
CA LYS A 108 -8.64 11.17 10.58
C LYS A 108 -9.61 10.24 11.31
N ASN A 109 -10.01 9.14 10.69
CA ASN A 109 -11.02 8.22 11.23
C ASN A 109 -10.41 7.01 11.96
N ARG A 110 -9.08 6.88 11.96
CA ARG A 110 -8.36 5.80 12.63
C ARG A 110 -7.75 6.31 13.94
N THR A 111 -7.81 5.48 14.97
CA THR A 111 -7.29 5.81 16.32
C THR A 111 -6.19 4.85 16.76
N ASP A 112 -6.00 3.78 16.00
CA ASP A 112 -5.10 2.64 16.18
C ASP A 112 -3.90 2.72 15.22
N LEU A 113 -3.29 3.91 15.12
CA LEU A 113 -2.18 4.15 14.18
C LEU A 113 -0.83 4.07 14.90
N ASP A 114 0.04 3.19 14.42
CA ASP A 114 1.43 3.12 14.86
C ASP A 114 2.23 4.32 14.34
N SER A 115 3.03 4.94 15.20
CA SER A 115 3.94 6.04 14.84
C SER A 115 5.38 5.63 15.13
N PHE A 116 6.17 5.40 14.08
CA PHE A 116 7.59 5.12 14.25
C PHE A 116 8.33 6.29 14.93
N SER A 117 7.92 7.53 14.65
CA SER A 117 8.50 8.73 15.26
C SER A 117 8.29 8.76 16.78
N ASP A 118 7.12 8.34 17.26
CA ASP A 118 6.82 8.29 18.69
C ASP A 118 7.70 7.23 19.40
N CYS A 119 7.91 6.07 18.75
CA CYS A 119 8.81 5.04 19.27
C CYS A 119 10.27 5.52 19.40
N LEU A 120 10.75 6.39 18.50
CA LEU A 120 12.10 6.94 18.59
C LEU A 120 12.24 7.93 19.76
N ALA A 121 11.21 8.75 20.00
CA ALA A 121 11.20 9.68 21.12
C ALA A 121 11.28 8.94 22.47
N ASP A 122 10.62 7.79 22.60
CA ASP A 122 10.70 6.94 23.79
C ASP A 122 12.11 6.37 24.01
N LEU A 123 12.80 5.99 22.93
CA LEU A 123 14.21 5.57 23.01
C LEU A 123 15.11 6.73 23.46
N ASP A 124 14.95 7.91 22.87
CA ASP A 124 15.76 9.08 23.23
C ASP A 124 15.54 9.49 24.70
N LEU A 125 14.29 9.44 25.19
CA LEU A 125 13.98 9.71 26.59
C LEU A 125 14.60 8.66 27.53
N HIS A 126 14.59 7.38 27.13
CA HIS A 126 15.26 6.31 27.87
C HIS A 126 16.78 6.54 27.96
N PHE A 127 17.44 7.00 26.89
CA PHE A 127 18.87 7.36 26.92
C PHE A 127 19.17 8.61 27.76
N LEU A 128 18.25 9.56 27.86
CA LEU A 128 18.40 10.74 28.71
C LEU A 128 18.29 10.38 30.20
N HIS A 129 17.37 9.46 30.58
CA HIS A 129 17.21 9.02 31.96
C HIS A 129 18.33 8.11 32.47
N HIS A 130 19.09 7.43 31.60
CA HIS A 130 20.28 6.66 31.98
C HIS A 130 21.56 7.50 32.13
N ASN A 131 21.52 8.80 31.84
CA ASN A 131 22.67 9.71 31.96
C ASN A 131 22.59 10.68 33.13
N THR A 132 21.62 10.51 34.04
CA THR A 132 21.52 11.31 35.26
C THR A 132 21.76 10.45 36.50
N ASP A 133 23.02 10.06 36.72
CA ASP A 133 23.48 9.58 38.02
C ASP A 133 24.51 10.60 38.57
N PRO A 134 24.10 11.55 39.42
CA PRO A 134 25.01 12.52 40.02
C PRO A 134 25.51 12.00 41.38
N THR A 135 26.38 11.00 41.36
CA THR A 135 27.31 10.63 42.45
C THR A 135 28.48 9.91 41.75
N ASP A 136 29.78 10.12 41.96
CA ASP A 136 30.66 10.73 42.95
C ASP A 136 32.03 10.78 42.20
N TYR A 137 32.86 11.81 42.28
CA TYR A 137 34.08 11.72 43.08
C TYR A 137 34.64 13.13 43.31
N SER A 138 34.54 13.56 44.56
CA SER A 138 35.58 14.37 45.17
C SER A 138 36.83 13.49 45.38
N MET A 139 37.95 13.86 44.76
CA MET A 139 39.33 13.78 45.30
C MET A 139 40.26 14.58 44.40
#